data_AF-A0A0C1HDZ3-F1
#
_entry.id   AF-A0A0C1HDZ3-F1
#
_cell.length_a   1.000
_cell.length_b   1.000
_cell.length_c   1.000
_cell.angle_alpha   90.00
_cell.angle_beta   90.00
_cell.angle_gamma   90.00
#
_symmetry.space_group_name_H-M   'P 1'
#
loop_
_entity.id
_entity.type
_entity.pdbx_description
1 polymer ?
#
loop_
_entity_poly.entity_id
_entity_poly.type
_entity_poly.pdbx_seq_one_letter_code
_entity_poly.pdbx_strand_id
1 'polypeptide(L)'
;METAVQVLEKMENVLDQLVSNAEGLKDLSMEEFSEEAVTPLQQKQELLVEQLNGLEGSFEASEKEGQEEVLAKIGDRIAKKLRYFQHLNAVFVENITEGNFMEDYAKSDLEMLETGLPHRRQENTDEE
;
A
#
# COMPACT_ATOMS: atom_id res chain seq x y z
N MET A 1 23.63 -10.07 12.28
CA MET A 1 22.78 -8.87 12.36
C MET A 1 22.88 -8.16 11.03
N GLU A 2 21.75 -7.66 10.52
CA GLU A 2 21.78 -6.75 9.38
C GLU A 2 22.33 -5.40 9.85
N THR A 3 23.10 -4.74 8.98
CA THR A 3 23.64 -3.41 9.27
C THR A 3 22.59 -2.34 8.99
N ALA A 4 22.70 -1.17 9.62
CA ALA A 4 21.81 -0.04 9.37
C ALA A 4 21.75 0.34 7.87
N VAL A 5 22.89 0.28 7.18
CA VAL A 5 22.97 0.50 5.72
C VAL A 5 22.13 -0.53 4.95
N GLN A 6 22.27 -1.83 5.24
CA GLN A 6 21.49 -2.87 4.58
C GLN A 6 19.99 -2.71 4.80
N VAL A 7 19.58 -2.30 6.00
CA VAL A 7 18.16 -2.04 6.29
C VAL A 7 17.66 -0.85 5.47
N LEU A 8 18.41 0.26 5.41
CA LEU A 8 18.02 1.42 4.60
C LEU A 8 17.99 1.10 3.09
N GLU A 9 18.92 0.31 2.57
CA GLU A 9 18.90 -0.12 1.17
C GLU A 9 17.66 -0.97 0.87
N LYS A 10 17.23 -1.83 1.80
CA LYS A 10 15.95 -2.55 1.68
C LYS A 10 14.75 -1.62 1.71
N MET A 11 14.73 -0.63 2.62
CA MET A 11 13.67 0.38 2.66
C MET A 11 13.59 1.15 1.35
N GLU A 12 14.74 1.51 0.77
CA GLU A 12 14.80 2.18 -0.54
C GLU A 12 14.21 1.31 -1.65
N ASN A 13 14.50 0.00 -1.67
CA ASN A 13 13.93 -0.94 -2.65
C ASN A 13 12.42 -1.15 -2.47
N VAL A 14 11.92 -1.18 -1.24
CA VAL A 14 10.47 -1.23 -0.96
C VAL A 14 9.80 0.06 -1.43
N LEU A 15 10.44 1.21 -1.21
CA LEU A 15 9.95 2.50 -1.69
C LEU A 15 9.92 2.60 -3.23
N ASP A 16 10.88 2.02 -3.94
CA ASP A 16 10.82 1.94 -5.40
C ASP A 16 9.59 1.16 -5.87
N GLN A 17 9.26 0.07 -5.19
CA GLN A 17 8.06 -0.72 -5.50
C GLN A 17 6.78 0.05 -5.15
N LEU A 18 6.76 0.79 -4.05
CA LEU A 18 5.63 1.66 -3.69
C LEU A 18 5.41 2.78 -4.72
N VAL A 19 6.49 3.40 -5.19
CA VAL A 19 6.42 4.42 -6.25
C VAL A 19 5.84 3.82 -7.53
N SER A 20 6.39 2.69 -8.00
CA SER A 20 5.87 2.02 -9.21
C SER A 20 4.41 1.59 -9.05
N ASN A 21 4.00 1.16 -7.86
CA ASN A 21 2.60 0.82 -7.58
C ASN A 21 1.68 2.05 -7.62
N ALA A 22 2.12 3.17 -7.03
CA ALA A 22 1.39 4.43 -7.04
C ALA A 22 1.29 5.06 -8.44
N GLU A 23 2.31 4.91 -9.29
CA GLU A 23 2.25 5.29 -10.70
C GLU A 23 1.16 4.49 -11.42
N GLY A 24 1.08 3.18 -11.18
CA GLY A 24 0.00 2.34 -11.72
C GLY A 24 -1.40 2.76 -11.27
N LEU A 25 -1.57 3.07 -9.97
CA LEU A 25 -2.84 3.57 -9.44
C LEU A 25 -3.21 4.93 -10.06
N LYS A 26 -2.26 5.85 -10.14
CA LYS A 26 -2.43 7.16 -10.79
C LYS A 26 -2.88 6.98 -12.24
N ASP A 27 -2.22 6.12 -13.00
CA ASP A 27 -2.54 5.94 -14.42
C ASP A 27 -3.94 5.34 -14.59
N LEU A 28 -4.32 4.35 -13.77
CA LEU A 28 -5.70 3.83 -13.75
C LEU A 28 -6.75 4.88 -13.37
N SER A 29 -6.41 5.82 -12.49
CA SER A 29 -7.34 6.91 -12.12
C SER A 29 -7.55 7.96 -13.22
N MET A 30 -6.69 7.98 -14.24
CA MET A 30 -6.84 8.85 -15.42
C MET A 30 -7.60 8.17 -16.56
N GLU A 31 -7.81 6.85 -16.47
CA GLU A 31 -8.57 6.04 -17.42
C GLU A 31 -9.98 5.71 -16.87
N GLU A 32 -10.71 4.82 -17.54
CA GLU A 32 -11.99 4.32 -17.04
C GLU A 32 -11.74 3.44 -15.81
N PHE A 33 -12.14 3.94 -14.64
CA PHE A 33 -11.86 3.32 -13.36
C PHE A 33 -12.49 1.93 -13.26
N SER A 34 -11.66 0.92 -12.95
CA SER A 34 -12.11 -0.46 -12.74
C SER A 34 -11.63 -0.97 -11.38
N GLU A 35 -12.57 -1.37 -10.54
CA GLU A 35 -12.30 -1.97 -9.23
C GLU A 35 -11.44 -3.24 -9.35
N GLU A 36 -11.66 -4.06 -10.38
CA GLU A 36 -10.85 -5.25 -10.68
C GLU A 36 -9.39 -4.90 -10.99
N ALA A 37 -9.14 -3.74 -11.61
CA ALA A 37 -7.80 -3.28 -11.93
C ALA A 37 -7.10 -2.61 -10.73
N VAL A 38 -7.86 -1.96 -9.86
CA VAL A 38 -7.34 -1.19 -8.72
C VAL A 38 -7.06 -2.08 -7.50
N THR A 39 -7.93 -3.07 -7.23
CA THR A 39 -7.84 -3.93 -6.04
C THR A 39 -6.47 -4.61 -5.89
N PRO A 40 -5.87 -5.22 -6.93
CA PRO A 40 -4.55 -5.87 -6.80
C PRO A 40 -3.43 -4.88 -6.45
N LEU A 41 -3.51 -3.64 -6.96
CA LEU A 41 -2.53 -2.60 -6.66
C LEU A 41 -2.70 -2.07 -5.23
N GLN A 42 -3.93 -1.93 -4.74
CA GLN A 42 -4.17 -1.54 -3.35
C GLN A 42 -3.66 -2.60 -2.37
N GLN A 43 -3.95 -3.88 -2.61
CA GLN A 43 -3.43 -4.99 -1.79
C GLN A 43 -1.90 -5.03 -1.80
N LYS A 44 -1.27 -4.82 -2.95
CA LYS A 44 0.18 -4.72 -3.05
C LYS A 44 0.72 -3.52 -2.27
N GLN A 45 0.03 -2.38 -2.28
CA GLN A 45 0.42 -1.20 -1.51
C GLN A 45 0.40 -1.47 0.00
N GLU A 46 -0.64 -2.12 0.50
CA GLU A 46 -0.76 -2.49 1.92
C GLU A 46 0.39 -3.39 2.36
N LEU A 47 0.69 -4.44 1.59
CA LEU A 47 1.80 -5.36 1.86
C LEU A 47 3.16 -4.64 1.88
N LEU A 48 3.40 -3.72 0.94
CA LEU A 48 4.64 -2.96 0.87
C LEU A 48 4.78 -1.98 2.04
N VAL A 49 3.68 -1.35 2.48
CA VAL A 49 3.67 -0.48 3.67
C VAL A 49 3.96 -1.29 4.93
N GLU A 50 3.37 -2.49 5.08
CA GLU A 50 3.67 -3.38 6.19
C GLU A 50 5.16 -3.78 6.22
N GLN A 51 5.73 -4.12 5.07
CA GLN A 51 7.17 -4.39 4.94
C GLN A 51 8.02 -3.19 5.33
N LEU A 52 7.63 -1.97 4.93
CA LEU A 52 8.35 -0.75 5.27
C LEU A 52 8.33 -0.49 6.78
N ASN A 53 7.18 -0.68 7.44
CA ASN A 53 7.05 -0.57 8.90
C ASN A 53 7.93 -1.59 9.64
N GLY A 54 8.01 -2.82 9.15
CA GLY A 54 8.90 -3.85 9.71
C GLY A 54 10.39 -3.51 9.59
N LEU A 55 10.78 -2.89 8.46
CA LEU A 55 12.15 -2.42 8.24
C LEU A 55 12.48 -1.20 9.09
N GLU A 56 11.52 -0.30 9.36
CA GLU A 56 11.70 0.84 10.26
C GLU A 56 12.10 0.37 11.66
N GLY A 57 11.38 -0.58 12.25
CA GLY A 57 11.74 -1.16 13.54
C GLY A 57 13.11 -1.86 13.54
N SER A 58 13.48 -2.48 12.41
CA SER A 58 14.80 -3.10 12.23
C SER A 58 15.92 -2.05 12.16
N PHE A 59 15.66 -0.90 11.52
CA PHE A 59 16.60 0.21 11.42
C PHE A 59 16.80 0.91 12.77
N GLU A 60 15.74 1.09 13.55
CA GLU A 60 15.82 1.63 14.91
C GLU A 60 16.74 0.78 15.79
N ALA A 61 16.61 -0.54 15.72
CA ALA A 61 17.42 -1.51 16.45
C ALA A 61 18.86 -1.69 15.91
N SER A 62 19.18 -1.14 14.75
CA SER A 62 20.50 -1.31 14.11
C SER A 62 21.56 -0.37 14.68
N GLU A 63 22.81 -0.85 14.73
CA GLU A 63 24.00 -0.08 15.08
C GLU A 63 24.37 0.90 13.94
N LYS A 64 24.62 2.17 14.30
CA LYS A 64 24.76 3.29 13.35
C LYS A 64 26.14 3.97 13.41
N GLU A 65 26.97 3.63 14.39
CA GLU A 65 28.21 4.33 14.69
C GLU A 65 29.21 4.25 13.53
N GLY A 66 29.73 5.41 13.10
CA GLY A 66 30.75 5.51 12.05
C GLY A 66 30.22 5.36 10.62
N GLN A 67 28.90 5.37 10.42
CA GLN A 67 28.24 5.25 9.12
C GLN A 67 27.47 6.51 8.71
N GLU A 68 27.65 7.62 9.42
CA GLU A 68 26.81 8.82 9.35
C GLU A 68 26.68 9.37 7.92
N GLU A 69 27.78 9.46 7.17
CA GLU A 69 27.76 10.00 5.81
C GLU A 69 26.97 9.09 4.84
N VAL A 70 27.13 7.78 4.97
CA VAL A 70 26.42 6.80 4.13
C VAL A 70 24.93 6.78 4.48
N LEU A 71 24.60 6.76 5.77
CA LEU A 71 23.23 6.81 6.25
C LEU A 71 22.53 8.10 5.80
N ALA A 72 23.20 9.25 5.85
CA ALA A 72 22.66 10.52 5.36
C ALA A 72 22.35 10.48 3.85
N LYS A 73 23.28 9.95 3.04
CA LYS A 73 23.08 9.81 1.58
C LYS A 73 21.89 8.91 1.24
N ILE A 74 21.75 7.78 1.92
CA ILE A 74 20.63 6.86 1.68
C ILE A 74 19.32 7.48 2.19
N GLY A 75 19.35 8.12 3.35
CA GLY A 75 18.22 8.86 3.92
C GLY A 75 17.68 9.94 2.98
N ASP A 76 18.57 10.72 2.34
CA ASP A 76 18.18 11.72 1.34
C ASP A 76 17.45 11.11 0.13
N ARG A 77 17.88 9.93 -0.34
CA ARG A 77 17.21 9.21 -1.43
C ARG A 77 15.82 8.73 -0.99
N ILE A 78 15.73 8.11 0.19
CA ILE A 78 14.47 7.66 0.80
C ILE A 78 13.48 8.83 0.92
N ALA A 79 13.93 9.97 1.46
CA ALA A 79 13.09 11.15 1.64
C ALA A 79 12.59 11.75 0.31
N LYS A 80 13.36 11.65 -0.77
CA LYS A 80 12.90 12.04 -2.12
C LYS A 80 11.83 11.09 -2.64
N LYS A 81 12.01 9.77 -2.48
CA LYS A 81 11.03 8.75 -2.92
C LYS A 81 9.73 8.85 -2.15
N LEU A 82 9.78 9.04 -0.83
CA LEU A 82 8.58 9.24 0.00
C LEU A 82 7.77 10.46 -0.47
N ARG A 83 8.43 11.59 -0.72
CA ARG A 83 7.75 12.79 -1.24
C ARG A 83 7.10 12.55 -2.60
N TYR A 84 7.78 11.82 -3.49
CA TYR A 84 7.22 11.49 -4.80
C TYR A 84 6.04 10.52 -4.69
N PHE A 85 6.15 9.48 -3.87
CA PHE A 85 5.04 8.57 -3.56
C PHE A 85 3.82 9.30 -2.98
N GLN A 86 4.04 10.21 -2.02
CA GLN A 86 2.97 11.05 -1.45
C GLN A 86 2.30 11.92 -2.52
N HIS A 87 3.08 12.50 -3.43
CA HIS A 87 2.56 13.28 -4.54
C HIS A 87 1.68 12.42 -5.48
N LEU A 88 2.16 11.23 -5.88
CA LEU A 88 1.39 10.32 -6.73
C LEU A 88 0.06 9.90 -6.10
N ASN A 89 0.07 9.57 -4.81
CA ASN A 89 -1.16 9.24 -4.08
C ASN A 89 -2.12 10.43 -3.98
N ALA A 90 -1.59 11.66 -3.78
CA ALA A 90 -2.43 12.86 -3.76
C ALA A 90 -3.13 13.06 -5.11
N VAL A 91 -2.41 12.90 -6.22
CA VAL A 91 -2.98 12.97 -7.57
C VAL A 91 -4.02 11.86 -7.80
N PHE A 92 -3.73 10.64 -7.37
CA PHE A 92 -4.71 9.53 -7.43
C PHE A 92 -6.01 9.88 -6.69
N VAL A 93 -5.91 10.37 -5.45
CA VAL A 93 -7.08 10.75 -4.63
C VAL A 93 -7.85 11.91 -5.25
N GLU A 94 -7.15 12.91 -5.79
CA GLU A 94 -7.75 14.04 -6.51
C GLU A 94 -8.56 13.55 -7.71
N ASN A 95 -7.97 12.69 -8.56
CA ASN A 95 -8.62 12.15 -9.76
C ASN A 95 -9.91 11.35 -9.43
N ILE A 96 -9.91 10.51 -8.40
CA ILE A 96 -11.09 9.72 -8.03
C ILE A 96 -12.18 10.56 -7.32
N THR A 97 -11.78 11.64 -6.63
CA THR A 97 -12.69 12.53 -5.91
C THR A 97 -13.36 13.52 -6.86
N GLU A 98 -12.59 14.15 -7.75
CA GLU A 98 -13.12 15.05 -8.78
C GLU A 98 -13.89 14.31 -9.87
N GLY A 99 -13.54 13.04 -10.11
CA GLY A 99 -14.26 12.14 -11.02
C GLY A 99 -15.62 11.66 -10.51
N ASN A 100 -16.06 12.02 -9.30
CA ASN A 100 -17.34 11.59 -8.69
C ASN A 100 -17.46 10.06 -8.44
N PHE A 101 -16.36 9.34 -8.20
CA PHE A 101 -16.36 7.88 -8.05
C PHE A 101 -16.48 7.36 -6.60
N MET A 102 -16.15 8.19 -5.59
CA MET A 102 -16.29 7.77 -4.18
C MET A 102 -17.74 7.49 -3.75
N GLU A 103 -18.74 8.10 -4.41
CA GLU A 103 -20.15 7.81 -4.12
C GLU A 103 -20.59 6.42 -4.55
N ASP A 104 -19.94 5.81 -5.55
CA ASP A 104 -20.31 4.49 -6.07
C ASP A 104 -19.55 3.35 -5.37
N TYR A 105 -18.30 3.57 -4.97
CA TYR A 105 -17.55 2.60 -4.15
C TYR A 105 -18.17 2.46 -2.74
N ALA A 106 -18.59 3.58 -2.14
CA ALA A 106 -19.29 3.56 -0.85
C ALA A 106 -20.66 2.85 -0.92
N LYS A 107 -21.34 2.88 -2.08
CA LYS A 107 -22.58 2.13 -2.31
C LYS A 107 -22.33 0.64 -2.57
N SER A 108 -21.27 0.28 -3.31
CA SER A 108 -20.86 -1.11 -3.55
C SER A 108 -20.61 -1.88 -2.24
N ASP A 109 -19.84 -1.27 -1.32
CA ASP A 109 -19.51 -1.88 -0.02
C ASP A 109 -20.72 -1.96 0.93
N LEU A 110 -21.68 -1.03 0.79
CA LEU A 110 -22.97 -1.04 1.51
C LEU A 110 -23.95 -2.09 0.94
N GLU A 111 -24.00 -2.26 -0.38
CA GLU A 111 -24.86 -3.26 -1.03
C GLU A 111 -24.40 -4.69 -0.73
N MET A 112 -23.08 -4.94 -0.61
CA MET A 112 -22.54 -6.22 -0.16
C MET A 112 -22.93 -6.59 1.29
N LEU A 113 -23.17 -5.59 2.15
CA LEU A 113 -23.68 -5.81 3.51
C LEU A 113 -25.20 -6.07 3.55
N GLU A 114 -25.96 -5.52 2.59
CA GLU A 114 -27.42 -5.71 2.50
C GLU A 114 -27.81 -7.04 1.82
N THR A 115 -27.04 -7.52 0.85
CA THR A 115 -27.23 -8.86 0.27
C THR A 115 -26.57 -9.91 1.17
N GLY A 116 -27.22 -10.19 2.30
CA GLY A 116 -26.72 -11.06 3.36
C GLY A 116 -25.97 -12.30 2.88
N LEU A 117 -24.79 -12.51 3.48
CA LEU A 117 -23.98 -13.74 3.42
C LEU A 117 -24.90 -14.97 3.31
N PRO A 118 -24.73 -15.87 2.32
CA PRO A 118 -25.53 -17.07 2.23
C PRO A 118 -25.35 -17.86 3.52
N HIS A 119 -26.40 -17.87 4.34
CA HIS A 119 -26.48 -18.71 5.53
C HIS A 119 -26.24 -20.14 5.09
N ARG A 120 -25.08 -20.68 5.48
CA ARG A 120 -24.81 -22.11 5.47
C ARG A 120 -25.92 -22.75 6.31
N ARG A 121 -26.94 -23.31 5.64
CA ARG A 121 -27.98 -24.10 6.30
C ARG A 121 -27.30 -25.16 7.14
N GLN A 122 -27.50 -25.07 8.45
CA GLN A 122 -27.48 -26.24 9.31
C GLN A 122 -28.61 -27.15 8.84
N GLU A 123 -28.28 -28.31 8.28
CA GLU A 123 -29.17 -29.46 8.33
C GLU A 123 -28.56 -30.43 9.33
N ASN A 124 -29.11 -30.37 10.54
CA ASN A 124 -29.18 -31.54 11.41
C ASN A 124 -30.15 -32.52 10.75
N THR A 125 -29.73 -33.75 10.55
CA THR A 125 -30.63 -34.90 10.50
C THR A 125 -29.96 -36.02 11.26
N ASP A 126 -30.44 -36.20 12.49
CA ASP A 126 -30.55 -37.53 13.12
C ASP A 126 -31.62 -38.35 12.37
N GLU A 127 -31.61 -39.67 12.61
CA GLU A 127 -32.37 -40.81 12.01
C GLU A 127 -31.49 -41.63 11.04
N GLU A 128 -31.09 -42.88 11.31
CA GLU A 128 -31.58 -43.95 12.20
C GLU A 128 -30.48 -44.59 13.08
#